data_AF-A0A2E2NE00-F1
#
_entry.id   AF-A0A2E2NE00-F1
#
_cell.length_a   1.000
_cell.length_b   1.000
_cell.length_c   1.000
_cell.angle_alpha   90.00
_cell.angle_beta   90.00
_cell.angle_gamma   90.00
#
_symmetry.space_group_name_H-M   'P 1'
#
loop_
_entity.id
_entity.type
_entity.pdbx_description
1 polymer ?
#
loop_
_entity_poly.entity_id
_entity_poly.type
_entity_poly.pdbx_seq_one_letter_code
_entity_poly.pdbx_strand_id
1 'polypeptide(L)'
;MKFSTKVAAIATTALAAAAGADTWLIDIGSDESFRGASVSSPDGNGNHWTSVWGGAFYENIADITGATTAVDFGFSYTGGEDSFNGPAGDTTINGPADTVYNAAALGNLGIDEAVYDFYVDSGFQIQNLDVNQTYDITFFGSHKFNSDDVTRYSVTDSTFANELFGADLFVGTGNDHNQDTTVTLTNIAPQADGIIYIRFQGANGGQGYLNALQIDLVPAPGAVALLGMSGLAAVRRRR
;
A
#
# COMPACT_ATOMS: atom_id res chain seq x y z
N MET A 1 6.70 43.27 -38.31
CA MET A 1 5.79 42.88 -37.21
C MET A 1 6.02 41.40 -36.92
N LYS A 2 6.72 41.06 -35.83
CA LYS A 2 6.93 39.67 -35.40
C LYS A 2 5.85 39.31 -34.38
N PHE A 3 4.94 38.40 -34.70
CA PHE A 3 4.05 37.80 -33.71
C PHE A 3 4.80 36.66 -33.01
N SER A 4 5.03 36.79 -31.71
CA SER A 4 5.53 35.72 -30.85
C SER A 4 4.33 35.05 -30.18
N THR A 5 4.08 33.80 -30.54
CA THR A 5 3.04 32.96 -29.93
C THR A 5 3.66 32.24 -28.73
N LYS A 6 3.32 32.67 -27.51
CA LYS A 6 3.54 31.85 -26.31
C LYS A 6 2.32 30.95 -26.12
N VAL A 7 2.49 29.65 -26.29
CA VAL A 7 1.46 28.65 -25.94
C VAL A 7 2.02 27.72 -24.88
N ALA A 8 1.30 27.73 -23.75
CA ALA A 8 1.01 26.65 -22.81
C ALA A 8 2.13 25.71 -22.36
N ALA A 9 2.60 25.94 -21.14
CA ALA A 9 3.16 24.91 -20.27
C ALA A 9 2.39 24.94 -18.94
N ILE A 10 1.12 24.50 -18.97
CA ILE A 10 0.29 24.33 -17.74
C ILE A 10 -0.40 22.94 -17.73
N ALA A 11 -0.36 22.17 -18.82
CA ALA A 11 -1.12 20.92 -18.92
C ALA A 11 -0.38 19.66 -18.43
N THR A 12 0.94 19.71 -18.19
CA THR A 12 1.72 18.53 -17.79
C THR A 12 1.73 18.28 -16.29
N THR A 13 1.57 19.30 -15.44
CA THR A 13 1.54 19.13 -13.98
C THR A 13 0.20 18.64 -13.45
N ALA A 14 -0.92 19.00 -14.10
CA ALA A 14 -2.25 18.52 -13.72
C ALA A 14 -2.49 17.04 -14.07
N LEU A 15 -1.75 16.48 -15.04
CA LEU A 15 -1.92 15.08 -15.46
C LEU A 15 -1.32 14.07 -14.48
N ALA A 16 -0.27 14.46 -13.74
CA ALA A 16 0.32 13.61 -12.70
C ALA A 16 -0.52 13.60 -11.41
N ALA A 17 -1.13 14.74 -11.06
CA ALA A 17 -1.98 14.86 -9.87
C ALA A 17 -3.27 14.03 -9.97
N ALA A 18 -3.80 13.80 -11.17
CA ALA A 18 -5.01 12.99 -11.38
C ALA A 18 -4.74 11.48 -11.44
N ALA A 19 -3.46 11.06 -11.52
CA ALA A 19 -3.09 9.65 -11.63
C ALA A 19 -2.80 8.98 -10.28
N GLY A 20 -2.84 9.73 -9.17
CA GLY A 20 -2.66 9.20 -7.81
C GLY A 20 -3.79 9.55 -6.83
N ALA A 21 -4.75 10.39 -7.21
CA ALA A 21 -5.98 10.52 -6.43
C ALA A 21 -6.64 9.14 -6.35
N ASP A 22 -7.09 8.73 -5.16
CA ASP A 22 -7.60 7.38 -4.87
C ASP A 22 -6.55 6.24 -4.78
N THR A 23 -5.31 6.59 -4.42
CA THR A 23 -4.30 5.65 -3.89
C THR A 23 -4.09 5.90 -2.40
N TRP A 24 -4.02 4.85 -1.58
CA TRP A 24 -3.71 4.95 -0.14
C TRP A 24 -2.45 4.15 0.17
N LEU A 25 -1.53 4.74 0.93
CA LEU A 25 -0.30 4.11 1.40
C LEU A 25 -0.40 3.88 2.90
N ILE A 26 -0.29 2.62 3.32
CA ILE A 26 -0.36 2.22 4.72
C ILE A 26 0.98 1.62 5.12
N ASP A 27 1.55 2.19 6.17
CA ASP A 27 2.76 1.72 6.85
C ASP A 27 2.33 0.90 8.07
N ILE A 28 2.67 -0.39 8.09
CA ILE A 28 2.23 -1.36 9.11
C ILE A 28 3.24 -1.35 10.27
N GLY A 29 3.07 -0.33 11.09
CA GLY A 29 3.96 0.09 12.15
C GLY A 29 3.77 1.59 12.39
N SER A 30 4.17 2.07 13.56
CA SER A 30 4.27 3.48 13.87
C SER A 30 5.19 3.73 15.06
N ASP A 31 5.46 4.99 15.41
CA ASP A 31 6.20 5.33 16.62
C ASP A 31 5.51 4.84 17.92
N GLU A 32 4.24 4.42 17.83
CA GLU A 32 3.47 3.81 18.92
C GLU A 32 3.59 2.28 18.99
N SER A 33 4.03 1.60 17.92
CA SER A 33 4.26 0.14 17.94
C SER A 33 5.60 -0.24 18.55
N PHE A 34 5.72 -1.47 19.02
CA PHE A 34 6.98 -1.98 19.58
C PHE A 34 8.12 -1.89 18.56
N ARG A 35 9.12 -1.05 18.86
CA ARG A 35 10.27 -0.74 17.99
C ARG A 35 9.88 -0.23 16.61
N GLY A 36 8.70 0.38 16.51
CA GLY A 36 8.20 0.94 15.28
C GLY A 36 8.81 2.30 14.91
N ALA A 37 8.57 2.70 13.67
CA ALA A 37 8.92 4.00 13.12
C ALA A 37 7.85 4.46 12.14
N SER A 38 7.27 5.65 12.36
CA SER A 38 6.30 6.22 11.43
C SER A 38 6.97 6.80 10.18
N VAL A 39 6.43 6.47 9.01
CA VAL A 39 6.72 7.20 7.76
C VAL A 39 6.33 8.68 7.91
N SER A 40 7.27 9.57 7.57
CA SER A 40 6.96 11.00 7.44
C SER A 40 5.87 11.24 6.40
N SER A 41 4.86 12.07 6.73
CA SER A 41 3.73 12.37 5.85
C SER A 41 3.59 13.88 5.64
N PRO A 42 3.90 14.43 4.44
CA PRO A 42 4.38 13.72 3.26
C PRO A 42 5.82 13.18 3.40
N ASP A 43 6.12 12.12 2.66
CA ASP A 43 7.45 11.52 2.60
C ASP A 43 8.41 12.32 1.69
N GLY A 44 9.63 11.79 1.50
CA GLY A 44 10.63 12.42 0.63
C GLY A 44 10.23 12.54 -0.85
N ASN A 45 9.23 11.78 -1.29
CA ASN A 45 8.65 11.80 -2.64
C ASN A 45 7.40 12.68 -2.73
N GLY A 46 6.90 13.21 -1.60
CA GLY A 46 5.67 13.98 -1.52
C GLY A 46 4.41 13.14 -1.36
N ASN A 47 4.54 11.83 -1.13
CA ASN A 47 3.42 10.94 -0.90
C ASN A 47 2.95 11.04 0.54
N HIS A 48 1.64 11.01 0.74
CA HIS A 48 1.05 10.96 2.07
C HIS A 48 0.79 9.52 2.51
N TRP A 49 1.16 9.26 3.76
CA TRP A 49 1.09 7.94 4.39
C TRP A 49 0.19 7.95 5.62
N THR A 50 -0.40 6.79 5.90
CA THR A 50 -1.01 6.48 7.19
C THR A 50 -0.19 5.38 7.87
N SER A 51 0.64 5.75 8.84
CA SER A 51 1.32 4.80 9.73
C SER A 51 0.35 4.30 10.79
N VAL A 52 0.25 2.99 10.94
CA VAL A 52 -0.77 2.35 11.78
C VAL A 52 -0.18 1.41 12.81
N TRP A 53 -0.71 1.48 14.02
CA TRP A 53 -0.55 0.44 15.05
C TRP A 53 -1.87 -0.20 15.45
N GLY A 54 -1.78 -1.39 16.03
CA GLY A 54 -2.86 -2.34 16.30
C GLY A 54 -3.92 -1.89 17.29
N GLY A 55 -3.61 -0.90 18.13
CA GLY A 55 -4.51 -0.42 19.18
C GLY A 55 -5.42 0.74 18.75
N ALA A 56 -5.39 1.15 17.49
CA ALA A 56 -6.14 2.31 16.99
C ALA A 56 -7.00 2.00 15.75
N PHE A 57 -7.98 2.87 15.55
CA PHE A 57 -8.84 2.92 14.37
C PHE A 57 -8.62 4.25 13.66
N TYR A 58 -8.48 4.22 12.33
CA TYR A 58 -8.08 5.36 11.52
C TYR A 58 -9.23 5.74 10.60
N GLU A 59 -9.93 6.81 10.96
CA GLU A 59 -11.04 7.35 10.18
C GLU A 59 -10.55 8.31 9.09
N ASN A 60 -11.19 8.29 7.93
CA ASN A 60 -11.00 9.24 6.84
C ASN A 60 -9.52 9.37 6.40
N ILE A 61 -8.84 8.25 6.19
CA ILE A 61 -7.42 8.24 5.83
C ILE A 61 -7.19 9.05 4.55
N ALA A 62 -6.05 9.76 4.52
CA ALA A 62 -5.69 10.58 3.38
C ALA A 62 -5.24 9.69 2.21
N ASP A 63 -5.60 10.09 0.98
CA ASP A 63 -4.98 9.53 -0.21
C ASP A 63 -3.52 9.98 -0.35
N ILE A 64 -2.80 9.45 -1.34
CA ILE A 64 -1.39 9.72 -1.59
C ILE A 64 -1.09 11.20 -1.83
N THR A 65 -2.11 12.00 -2.20
CA THR A 65 -2.00 13.45 -2.43
C THR A 65 -2.24 14.28 -1.16
N GLY A 66 -2.64 13.63 -0.07
CA GLY A 66 -2.98 14.26 1.20
C GLY A 66 -4.44 14.68 1.30
N ALA A 67 -5.29 14.32 0.34
CA ALA A 67 -6.71 14.64 0.38
C ALA A 67 -7.42 13.67 1.34
N THR A 68 -8.18 14.22 2.28
CA THR A 68 -9.05 13.43 3.16
C THR A 68 -10.09 12.67 2.35
N THR A 69 -10.21 11.37 2.61
CA THR A 69 -11.19 10.48 1.95
C THR A 69 -12.22 9.99 2.96
N ALA A 70 -13.20 9.18 2.52
CA ALA A 70 -14.12 8.49 3.43
C ALA A 70 -13.62 7.11 3.88
N VAL A 71 -12.48 6.65 3.33
CA VAL A 71 -11.93 5.33 3.61
C VAL A 71 -11.42 5.29 5.04
N ASP A 72 -11.71 4.19 5.74
CA ASP A 72 -11.19 3.95 7.08
C ASP A 72 -10.32 2.69 7.09
N PHE A 73 -9.43 2.60 8.08
CA PHE A 73 -8.56 1.44 8.29
C PHE A 73 -8.56 1.03 9.78
N GLY A 74 -8.55 -0.28 10.04
CA GLY A 74 -8.32 -0.78 11.40
C GLY A 74 -8.06 -2.27 11.49
N PHE A 75 -7.27 -2.65 12.50
CA PHE A 75 -7.06 -4.05 12.85
C PHE A 75 -8.28 -4.64 13.57
N SER A 76 -8.68 -5.84 13.16
CA SER A 76 -9.64 -6.67 13.90
C SER A 76 -8.95 -7.48 14.99
N TYR A 77 -7.73 -7.92 14.70
CA TYR A 77 -6.83 -8.59 15.63
C TYR A 77 -5.39 -8.47 15.14
N THR A 78 -4.46 -8.57 16.07
CA THR A 78 -3.03 -8.51 15.82
C THR A 78 -2.34 -9.72 16.44
N GLY A 79 -1.43 -10.36 15.71
CA GLY A 79 -0.60 -11.43 16.24
C GLY A 79 0.57 -10.85 17.05
N GLY A 80 1.53 -10.26 16.34
CA GLY A 80 2.70 -9.59 16.91
C GLY A 80 3.18 -8.43 16.04
N GLU A 81 4.08 -7.61 16.59
CA GLU A 81 4.70 -6.46 15.93
C GLU A 81 6.17 -6.37 16.38
N ASP A 82 7.08 -6.09 15.44
CA ASP A 82 8.49 -5.81 15.71
C ASP A 82 9.12 -5.21 14.44
N SER A 83 10.40 -4.86 14.52
CA SER A 83 11.28 -4.53 13.39
C SER A 83 12.56 -5.37 13.42
N PHE A 84 12.84 -6.06 14.53
CA PHE A 84 13.97 -6.97 14.66
C PHE A 84 13.84 -8.14 13.70
N ASN A 85 14.94 -8.52 13.04
CA ASN A 85 14.97 -9.47 11.91
C ASN A 85 14.19 -9.00 10.68
N GLY A 86 13.63 -7.78 10.68
CA GLY A 86 13.17 -7.12 9.47
C GLY A 86 14.33 -6.76 8.54
N PRO A 87 14.07 -5.96 7.50
CA PRO A 87 15.08 -5.58 6.52
C PRO A 87 16.31 -4.88 7.10
N ALA A 88 16.17 -4.11 8.18
CA ALA A 88 17.29 -3.50 8.92
C ALA A 88 18.07 -4.50 9.80
N GLY A 89 17.54 -5.69 10.10
CA GLY A 89 18.21 -6.69 10.93
C GLY A 89 18.10 -6.42 12.43
N ASP A 90 19.25 -6.32 13.13
CA ASP A 90 19.28 -6.11 14.59
C ASP A 90 18.99 -4.64 14.93
N THR A 91 17.76 -4.38 15.36
CA THR A 91 17.26 -3.03 15.69
C THR A 91 17.72 -2.51 17.06
N THR A 92 18.61 -3.23 17.75
CA THR A 92 19.32 -2.66 18.92
C THR A 92 20.49 -1.76 18.50
N ILE A 93 20.96 -1.89 17.25
CA ILE A 93 22.06 -1.12 16.68
C ILE A 93 21.69 -0.42 15.37
N ASN A 94 20.65 -0.88 14.69
CA ASN A 94 20.16 -0.37 13.41
C ASN A 94 18.79 0.31 13.57
N GLY A 95 18.44 1.20 12.66
CA GLY A 95 17.10 1.82 12.55
C GLY A 95 16.57 1.81 11.11
N PRO A 96 15.50 2.57 10.83
CA PRO A 96 14.87 2.59 9.50
C PRO A 96 15.85 2.87 8.36
N ALA A 97 16.78 3.80 8.55
CA ALA A 97 17.80 4.18 7.55
C ALA A 97 18.82 3.07 7.22
N ASP A 98 18.85 1.99 8.00
CA ASP A 98 19.72 0.83 7.76
C ASP A 98 19.01 -0.30 6.99
N THR A 99 17.75 -0.09 6.62
CA THR A 99 16.97 -1.04 5.84
C THR A 99 17.58 -1.24 4.44
N VAL A 100 17.72 -2.50 4.04
CA VAL A 100 18.22 -2.87 2.70
C VAL A 100 17.06 -3.28 1.80
N TYR A 101 16.82 -2.54 0.72
CA TYR A 101 15.77 -2.81 -0.27
C TYR A 101 16.05 -2.11 -1.61
N ASN A 102 15.27 -2.43 -2.63
CA ASN A 102 15.32 -1.78 -3.95
C ASN A 102 14.13 -0.84 -4.12
N ALA A 103 14.34 0.45 -3.81
CA ALA A 103 13.29 1.47 -3.89
C ALA A 103 12.60 1.55 -5.27
N ALA A 104 13.35 1.39 -6.36
CA ALA A 104 12.78 1.47 -7.69
C ALA A 104 11.85 0.29 -8.02
N ALA A 105 12.13 -0.89 -7.44
CA ALA A 105 11.30 -2.08 -7.63
C ALA A 105 10.01 -2.03 -6.78
N LEU A 106 10.11 -1.48 -5.56
CA LEU A 106 8.97 -1.37 -4.64
C LEU A 106 8.05 -0.17 -4.96
N GLY A 107 8.49 0.76 -5.81
CA GLY A 107 7.70 1.92 -6.19
C GLY A 107 7.40 2.81 -4.98
N ASN A 108 6.13 3.17 -4.77
CA ASN A 108 5.72 3.99 -3.64
C ASN A 108 6.04 3.33 -2.30
N LEU A 109 6.05 1.99 -2.22
CA LEU A 109 6.32 1.27 -0.97
C LEU A 109 7.80 1.29 -0.56
N GLY A 110 8.69 1.77 -1.43
CA GLY A 110 10.13 1.82 -1.19
C GLY A 110 10.59 2.98 -0.31
N ILE A 111 10.11 3.06 0.94
CA ILE A 111 10.52 4.07 1.93
C ILE A 111 11.05 3.36 3.19
N ASP A 112 12.18 3.83 3.71
CA ASP A 112 12.91 3.27 4.86
C ASP A 112 11.97 2.81 5.99
N GLU A 113 11.10 3.68 6.50
CA GLU A 113 10.16 3.37 7.59
C GLU A 113 9.08 2.34 7.15
N ALA A 114 8.51 2.49 5.95
CA ALA A 114 7.46 1.61 5.45
C ALA A 114 7.90 0.15 5.27
N VAL A 115 9.18 -0.07 4.97
CA VAL A 115 9.74 -1.42 4.81
C VAL A 115 10.37 -1.96 6.10
N TYR A 116 10.52 -1.12 7.13
CA TYR A 116 11.27 -1.44 8.34
C TYR A 116 10.48 -2.30 9.32
N ASP A 117 9.27 -1.86 9.67
CA ASP A 117 8.41 -2.52 10.63
C ASP A 117 7.63 -3.67 10.00
N PHE A 118 7.19 -4.61 10.82
CA PHE A 118 6.25 -5.63 10.39
C PHE A 118 5.27 -6.03 11.48
N TYR A 119 4.10 -6.47 11.03
CA TYR A 119 3.16 -7.23 11.83
C TYR A 119 3.20 -8.71 11.46
N VAL A 120 2.79 -9.55 12.40
CA VAL A 120 2.73 -11.01 12.29
C VAL A 120 1.29 -11.49 12.41
N ASP A 121 0.89 -12.44 11.57
CA ASP A 121 -0.38 -13.21 11.64
C ASP A 121 -1.60 -12.37 12.06
N SER A 122 -1.91 -11.32 11.30
CA SER A 122 -2.92 -10.33 11.69
C SER A 122 -4.11 -10.28 10.71
N GLY A 123 -5.18 -9.64 11.15
CA GLY A 123 -6.37 -9.40 10.33
C GLY A 123 -6.87 -7.97 10.49
N PHE A 124 -7.15 -7.31 9.37
CA PHE A 124 -7.58 -5.91 9.33
C PHE A 124 -8.70 -5.68 8.32
N GLN A 125 -9.28 -4.48 8.39
CA GLN A 125 -10.40 -4.04 7.59
C GLN A 125 -10.04 -2.75 6.87
N ILE A 126 -10.44 -2.66 5.61
CA ILE A 126 -10.50 -1.42 4.84
C ILE A 126 -11.99 -1.12 4.65
N GLN A 127 -12.48 -0.04 5.24
CA GLN A 127 -13.93 0.22 5.38
C GLN A 127 -14.37 1.45 4.58
N ASN A 128 -15.70 1.61 4.50
CA ASN A 128 -16.38 2.69 3.77
C ASN A 128 -15.99 2.78 2.28
N LEU A 129 -15.64 1.63 1.68
CA LEU A 129 -15.34 1.53 0.27
C LEU A 129 -16.64 1.55 -0.56
N ASP A 130 -16.58 2.12 -1.76
CA ASP A 130 -17.69 2.05 -2.71
C ASP A 130 -17.84 0.62 -3.26
N VAL A 131 -18.96 -0.01 -2.94
CA VAL A 131 -19.32 -1.39 -3.33
C VAL A 131 -19.50 -1.59 -4.84
N ASN A 132 -19.57 -0.50 -5.62
CA ASN A 132 -19.66 -0.56 -7.08
C ASN A 132 -18.29 -0.44 -7.77
N GLN A 133 -17.22 -0.32 -6.98
CA GLN A 133 -15.86 -0.19 -7.47
C GLN A 133 -15.02 -1.40 -7.06
N THR A 134 -13.85 -1.49 -7.66
CA THR A 134 -12.87 -2.53 -7.36
C THR A 134 -11.54 -1.90 -7.04
N TYR A 135 -10.75 -2.60 -6.22
CA TYR A 135 -9.49 -2.11 -5.69
C TYR A 135 -8.38 -3.13 -5.97
N ASP A 136 -7.21 -2.63 -6.31
CA ASP A 136 -5.98 -3.42 -6.32
C ASP A 136 -5.28 -3.20 -4.97
N ILE A 137 -4.90 -4.28 -4.29
CA ILE A 137 -4.21 -4.19 -3.00
C ILE A 137 -2.84 -4.85 -3.17
N THR A 138 -1.79 -4.03 -3.09
CA THR A 138 -0.40 -4.45 -3.24
C THR A 138 0.26 -4.54 -1.87
N PHE A 139 0.86 -5.69 -1.59
CA PHE A 139 1.48 -6.00 -0.31
C PHE A 139 2.99 -6.11 -0.44
N PHE A 140 3.71 -5.57 0.53
CA PHE A 140 5.12 -5.81 0.75
C PHE A 140 5.33 -6.43 2.13
N GLY A 141 5.94 -7.62 2.15
CA GLY A 141 6.35 -8.32 3.36
C GLY A 141 7.80 -8.74 3.26
N SER A 142 8.57 -8.56 4.32
CA SER A 142 9.99 -8.85 4.38
C SER A 142 10.47 -9.14 5.78
N HIS A 143 11.06 -10.32 5.98
CA HIS A 143 11.54 -10.75 7.28
C HIS A 143 12.61 -11.85 7.14
N LYS A 144 13.56 -11.89 8.08
CA LYS A 144 14.67 -12.85 8.19
C LYS A 144 14.34 -13.93 9.22
N PHE A 145 14.93 -15.10 9.05
CA PHE A 145 14.86 -16.23 9.99
C PHE A 145 13.43 -16.69 10.24
N ASN A 146 12.66 -16.79 9.17
CA ASN A 146 11.26 -17.15 9.22
C ASN A 146 11.05 -18.60 9.68
N SER A 147 9.93 -18.83 10.36
CA SER A 147 9.37 -20.17 10.54
C SER A 147 8.66 -20.67 9.26
N ASP A 148 8.26 -19.73 8.40
CA ASP A 148 7.69 -19.95 7.08
C ASP A 148 8.14 -18.83 6.13
N ASP A 149 8.84 -19.19 5.07
CA ASP A 149 9.44 -18.24 4.14
C ASP A 149 8.41 -17.56 3.21
N VAL A 150 7.14 -17.99 3.26
CA VAL A 150 6.07 -17.52 2.40
C VAL A 150 4.88 -17.02 3.22
N THR A 151 4.49 -15.77 3.01
CA THR A 151 3.26 -15.20 3.58
C THR A 151 2.13 -15.30 2.55
N ARG A 152 0.96 -15.77 3.00
CA ARG A 152 -0.28 -15.73 2.24
C ARG A 152 -1.12 -14.55 2.69
N TYR A 153 -1.45 -13.67 1.75
CA TYR A 153 -2.40 -12.58 1.92
C TYR A 153 -3.75 -12.98 1.36
N SER A 154 -4.80 -12.86 2.16
CA SER A 154 -6.12 -13.39 1.88
C SER A 154 -7.18 -12.31 2.05
N VAL A 155 -8.02 -12.13 1.03
CA VAL A 155 -9.37 -11.57 1.23
C VAL A 155 -10.21 -12.67 1.87
N THR A 156 -10.86 -12.35 2.99
CA THR A 156 -11.67 -13.30 3.73
C THR A 156 -13.12 -12.85 3.83
N ASP A 157 -13.97 -13.73 4.38
CA ASP A 157 -15.23 -13.28 4.98
C ASP A 157 -14.98 -12.41 6.24
N SER A 158 -16.06 -11.83 6.78
CA SER A 158 -16.01 -10.96 7.97
C SER A 158 -15.59 -11.69 9.26
N THR A 159 -15.53 -13.02 9.26
CA THR A 159 -15.06 -13.81 10.40
C THR A 159 -13.57 -14.14 10.33
N PHE A 160 -12.90 -13.77 9.22
CA PHE A 160 -11.52 -14.14 8.91
C PHE A 160 -11.27 -15.66 8.85
N ALA A 161 -12.33 -16.49 8.80
CA ALA A 161 -12.20 -17.94 8.82
C ALA A 161 -12.07 -18.50 7.40
N ASN A 162 -12.91 -18.01 6.48
CA ASN A 162 -12.95 -18.50 5.10
C ASN A 162 -12.23 -17.52 4.18
N GLU A 163 -11.26 -18.04 3.45
CA GLU A 163 -10.61 -17.31 2.37
C GLU A 163 -11.50 -17.29 1.12
N LEU A 164 -11.63 -16.12 0.52
CA LEU A 164 -12.34 -15.89 -0.74
C LEU A 164 -11.37 -15.79 -1.92
N PHE A 165 -10.22 -15.14 -1.68
CA PHE A 165 -9.16 -14.93 -2.66
C PHE A 165 -7.84 -14.72 -1.91
N GLY A 166 -6.70 -15.04 -2.53
CA GLY A 166 -5.41 -14.77 -1.90
C GLY A 166 -4.23 -15.07 -2.79
N ALA A 167 -3.08 -14.53 -2.40
CA ALA A 167 -1.82 -14.66 -3.10
C ALA A 167 -0.65 -14.79 -2.12
N ASP A 168 0.43 -15.38 -2.59
CA ASP A 168 1.59 -15.73 -1.79
C ASP A 168 2.77 -14.83 -2.15
N LEU A 169 3.53 -14.42 -1.14
CA LEU A 169 4.78 -13.66 -1.27
C LEU A 169 5.89 -14.39 -0.52
N PHE A 170 7.01 -14.60 -1.20
CA PHE A 170 8.25 -15.00 -0.52
C PHE A 170 8.81 -13.79 0.24
N VAL A 171 8.87 -13.88 1.57
CA VAL A 171 9.26 -12.76 2.45
C VAL A 171 10.72 -12.79 2.88
N GLY A 172 11.40 -13.91 2.70
CA GLY A 172 12.80 -14.10 3.06
C GLY A 172 13.12 -15.53 3.46
N THR A 173 14.40 -15.82 3.72
CA THR A 173 14.83 -17.12 4.25
C THR A 173 16.19 -16.99 4.93
N GLY A 174 16.37 -17.61 6.10
CA GLY A 174 17.63 -17.50 6.84
C GLY A 174 18.01 -16.03 7.10
N ASN A 175 19.21 -15.61 6.71
CA ASN A 175 19.63 -14.21 6.87
C ASN A 175 19.22 -13.29 5.69
N ASP A 176 18.63 -13.86 4.64
CA ASP A 176 18.14 -13.12 3.47
C ASP A 176 16.68 -12.73 3.67
N HIS A 177 16.28 -11.62 3.06
CA HIS A 177 14.93 -11.05 3.13
C HIS A 177 14.47 -10.54 1.76
N ASN A 178 13.17 -10.36 1.59
CA ASN A 178 12.61 -9.78 0.37
C ASN A 178 13.00 -8.29 0.23
N GLN A 179 13.57 -7.93 -0.91
CA GLN A 179 14.10 -6.57 -1.13
C GLN A 179 13.38 -5.82 -2.24
N ASP A 180 12.62 -6.49 -3.10
CA ASP A 180 12.22 -5.93 -4.39
C ASP A 180 10.91 -6.49 -4.95
N THR A 181 10.26 -7.42 -4.25
CA THR A 181 9.08 -8.11 -4.75
C THR A 181 7.86 -7.74 -3.92
N THR A 182 6.75 -7.45 -4.61
CA THR A 182 5.42 -7.27 -4.02
C THR A 182 4.47 -8.32 -4.58
N VAL A 183 3.32 -8.49 -3.94
CA VAL A 183 2.21 -9.27 -4.49
C VAL A 183 0.94 -8.43 -4.48
N THR A 184 0.11 -8.55 -5.53
CA THR A 184 -1.11 -7.75 -5.66
C THR A 184 -2.34 -8.64 -5.78
N LEU A 185 -3.35 -8.37 -4.96
CA LEU A 185 -4.70 -8.90 -5.14
C LEU A 185 -5.46 -7.90 -6.01
N THR A 186 -5.88 -8.31 -7.21
CA THR A 186 -6.43 -7.38 -8.21
C THR A 186 -7.95 -7.45 -8.33
N ASN A 187 -8.56 -6.32 -8.66
CA ASN A 187 -9.99 -6.15 -8.88
C ASN A 187 -10.86 -6.66 -7.72
N ILE A 188 -10.45 -6.39 -6.48
CA ILE A 188 -11.17 -6.81 -5.28
C ILE A 188 -12.37 -5.88 -5.08
N ALA A 189 -13.57 -6.45 -5.10
CA ALA A 189 -14.79 -5.74 -4.74
C ALA A 189 -14.98 -5.78 -3.21
N PRO A 190 -15.37 -4.66 -2.59
CA PRO A 190 -15.83 -4.67 -1.20
C PRO A 190 -17.03 -5.59 -1.02
N GLN A 191 -17.21 -6.10 0.19
CA GLN A 191 -18.43 -6.81 0.56
C GLN A 191 -19.61 -5.84 0.64
N ALA A 192 -20.83 -6.37 0.81
CA ALA A 192 -22.06 -5.56 0.80
C ALA A 192 -22.14 -4.49 1.91
N ASP A 193 -21.30 -4.61 2.93
CA ASP A 193 -21.11 -3.65 4.02
C ASP A 193 -20.08 -2.54 3.68
N GLY A 194 -19.48 -2.56 2.50
CA GLY A 194 -18.44 -1.62 2.10
C GLY A 194 -17.06 -1.95 2.68
N ILE A 195 -16.83 -3.19 3.11
CA ILE A 195 -15.58 -3.60 3.77
C ILE A 195 -14.84 -4.66 2.95
N ILE A 196 -13.52 -4.50 2.84
CA ILE A 196 -12.61 -5.59 2.47
C ILE A 196 -11.92 -6.08 3.75
N TYR A 197 -12.08 -7.36 4.06
CA TYR A 197 -11.46 -8.03 5.20
C TYR A 197 -10.20 -8.75 4.71
N ILE A 198 -9.04 -8.40 5.27
CA ILE A 198 -7.76 -9.00 4.91
C ILE A 198 -7.18 -9.74 6.10
N ARG A 199 -6.75 -10.97 5.87
CA ARG A 199 -5.88 -11.74 6.77
C ARG A 199 -4.54 -11.99 6.10
N PHE A 200 -3.47 -12.01 6.87
CA PHE A 200 -2.21 -12.61 6.41
C PHE A 200 -1.65 -13.58 7.46
N GLN A 201 -1.00 -14.63 6.98
CA GLN A 201 -0.39 -15.68 7.80
C GLN A 201 0.62 -16.49 6.97
N GLY A 202 1.42 -17.35 7.61
CA GLY A 202 2.33 -18.25 6.89
C GLY A 202 1.56 -19.23 6.00
N ALA A 203 2.00 -19.38 4.75
CA ALA A 203 1.31 -20.21 3.75
C ALA A 203 1.36 -21.72 4.07
N ASN A 204 2.34 -22.14 4.86
CA ASN A 204 2.65 -23.52 5.23
C ASN A 204 2.45 -23.78 6.74
N GLY A 205 1.77 -22.88 7.44
CA GLY A 205 1.41 -23.04 8.86
C GLY A 205 2.42 -22.49 9.87
N GLY A 206 3.43 -21.75 9.41
CA GLY A 206 4.22 -20.86 10.28
C GLY A 206 3.66 -19.44 10.29
N GLN A 207 4.53 -18.48 10.60
CA GLN A 207 4.18 -17.06 10.70
C GLN A 207 4.24 -16.35 9.36
N GLY A 208 3.30 -15.44 9.10
CA GLY A 208 3.31 -14.52 7.98
C GLY A 208 3.59 -13.09 8.41
N TYR A 209 4.15 -12.29 7.51
CA TYR A 209 4.70 -10.96 7.80
C TYR A 209 4.20 -9.93 6.79
N LEU A 210 3.86 -8.74 7.27
CA LEU A 210 3.45 -7.60 6.44
C LEU A 210 4.09 -6.32 6.98
N ASN A 211 4.72 -5.55 6.09
CA ASN A 211 5.44 -4.31 6.44
C ASN A 211 4.68 -3.07 5.93
N ALA A 212 4.22 -3.11 4.68
CA ALA A 212 3.43 -2.02 4.11
C ALA A 212 2.50 -2.52 3.01
N LEU A 213 1.50 -1.71 2.69
CA LEU A 213 0.59 -1.96 1.57
C LEU A 213 0.15 -0.68 0.88
N GLN A 214 -0.18 -0.84 -0.39
CA GLN A 214 -0.80 0.17 -1.22
C GLN A 214 -2.19 -0.32 -1.65
N ILE A 215 -3.17 0.57 -1.59
CA ILE A 215 -4.53 0.34 -2.09
C ILE A 215 -4.77 1.30 -3.23
N ASP A 216 -5.11 0.79 -4.41
CA ASP A 216 -5.45 1.59 -5.57
C ASP A 216 -6.91 1.36 -5.95
N LEU A 217 -7.66 2.44 -6.10
CA LEU A 217 -8.95 2.36 -6.78
C LEU A 217 -8.72 2.05 -8.27
N VAL A 218 -9.35 1.00 -8.78
CA VAL A 218 -9.26 0.63 -10.19
C VAL A 218 -10.23 1.50 -10.99
N PRO A 219 -9.74 2.37 -11.91
CA PRO A 219 -10.63 3.24 -12.68
C PRO A 219 -11.58 2.43 -13.56
N ALA A 220 -12.86 2.80 -13.57
CA ALA A 220 -13.84 2.17 -14.46
C ALA A 220 -13.36 2.25 -15.94
N PRO A 221 -13.53 1.19 -16.75
CA PRO A 221 -13.04 1.16 -18.14
C PRO A 221 -13.45 2.35 -19.02
N GLY A 222 -14.54 3.05 -18.68
CA GLY A 222 -15.01 4.25 -19.38
C GLY A 222 -14.24 5.55 -19.07
N ALA A 223 -13.59 5.65 -17.91
CA ALA A 223 -12.83 6.84 -17.52
C ALA A 223 -11.55 6.99 -18.36
N VAL A 224 -10.90 5.87 -18.68
CA VAL A 224 -9.70 5.80 -19.53
C VAL A 224 -10.01 6.22 -20.97
N ALA A 225 -11.19 5.85 -21.49
CA ALA A 225 -11.63 6.18 -22.84
C ALA A 225 -11.92 7.69 -23.04
N LEU A 226 -12.46 8.37 -22.01
CA LEU A 226 -12.78 9.80 -22.08
C LEU A 226 -11.51 10.69 -22.05
N LEU A 227 -10.47 10.24 -21.34
CA LEU A 227 -9.13 10.86 -21.34
C LEU A 227 -8.45 10.72 -22.72
N GLY A 228 -8.61 9.58 -23.39
CA GLY A 228 -8.12 9.39 -24.76
C GLY A 228 -8.82 10.28 -25.80
N MET A 229 -10.14 10.46 -25.69
CA MET A 229 -10.91 11.25 -26.66
C MET A 229 -10.77 12.77 -26.50
N SER A 230 -10.56 13.26 -25.28
CA SER A 230 -10.30 14.69 -25.03
C SER A 230 -8.95 15.15 -25.58
N GLY A 231 -7.93 14.28 -25.59
CA GLY A 231 -6.66 14.53 -26.28
C GLY A 231 -6.79 14.65 -27.81
N LEU A 232 -7.59 13.79 -28.44
CA LEU A 232 -7.82 13.85 -29.90
C LEU A 232 -8.68 15.05 -30.34
N ALA A 233 -9.64 15.47 -29.52
CA ALA A 233 -10.49 16.63 -29.83
C ALA A 233 -9.71 17.96 -29.85
N ALA A 234 -8.66 18.09 -29.02
CA ALA A 234 -7.78 19.26 -29.00
C ALA A 234 -6.88 19.36 -30.24
N VAL A 235 -6.47 18.22 -30.82
CA VAL A 235 -5.66 18.16 -32.04
C VAL A 235 -6.49 18.48 -33.29
N ARG A 236 -7.78 18.16 -33.30
CA ARG A 236 -8.64 18.32 -34.49
C ARG A 236 -9.18 19.74 -34.70
N ARG A 237 -9.09 20.63 -33.71
CA ARG A 237 -9.49 22.06 -33.83
C ARG A 237 -8.38 22.98 -34.35
N ARG A 238 -7.19 22.46 -34.66
CA ARG A 238 -6.09 23.19 -35.32
C ARG A 238 -5.87 22.65 -36.74
N ARG A 239 -6.86 22.82 -37.61
CA ARG A 239 -6.69 22.81 -39.07
C ARG A 239 -7.60 23.88 -39.66
#